data_AF-A0A3A6N212-F1
#
_entry.id   AF-A0A3A6N212-F1
#
_cell.length_a   1.000
_cell.length_b   1.000
_cell.length_c   1.000
_cell.angle_alpha   90.00
_cell.angle_beta   90.00
_cell.angle_gamma   90.00
#
_symmetry.space_group_name_H-M   'P 1'
#
loop_
_entity.id
_entity.type
_entity.pdbx_description
1 polymer ?
#
loop_
_entity_poly.entity_id
_entity_poly.type
_entity_poly.pdbx_seq_one_letter_code
_entity_poly.pdbx_strand_id
1 'polypeptide(L)'
;MRKQPAGALTGRGRRCFPLRGLRRVGGNPLVFQLLCALEAQFSRPGRTPGPRSPCREVRSQERTNPTQKGAKTWSWGGRVHKNQQLLGIVSFFEPGEQQLRVYIIFGDYTDKLCRFLSTKYEIAGSDRTVEAAVAAAKSFPQPPDVFLVLGSALTSGLVGGRIDHGAALVQNLKDLRKSCPTSRVVVVLSLSVSESLVQEIAKLGIYDVHRAEEVQVGELIYFIDNPKNFGDFDVDVRAAGKLSQVIVREPDPAKASWKDRFQRVFKVFSPGYGPKEFLPKARLEVARPQIAVAVGLSLPGIPAVEAPPASAAIVFFAPDKADPSLLPPGAKGCIVGSDAAAWRKAALTGLPVVSQEKAATLAPVSRAASCTVVYSSSTAVGKTSVAFTLAALLAKERRVCLVDTDSGKPTLTHLVTGQYDTAGSLETPFSTKWGFSFVPNAPDETSVQEAKEAVGRLLAKYDEVVVDCPGRLNLLPYMEAFLRKADRVLLVSDCTNRSVAAVRNFAVGGMRELGIADKTLLVVNRKEARPFLKPKEVAERVGMPLHLELPHDALVERMFEERQPLTHFKTKKPSPFLAAVEKLLENKKEGGAKHVQSSVPTNSPG
;
A
#
# COMPACT_ATOMS: atom_id res chain seq x y z
N MET A 1 27.89 30.91 -49.85
CA MET A 1 29.35 31.16 -49.78
C MET A 1 29.95 30.27 -48.70
N ARG A 2 30.89 29.41 -49.14
CA ARG A 2 32.06 28.80 -48.45
C ARG A 2 32.36 29.36 -47.04
N LYS A 3 32.81 28.60 -46.02
CA LYS A 3 33.82 27.52 -46.02
C LYS A 3 33.93 26.94 -44.59
N GLN A 4 34.12 25.62 -44.46
CA GLN A 4 34.89 25.01 -43.36
C GLN A 4 36.38 25.43 -43.46
N PRO A 5 37.20 25.15 -42.44
CA PRO A 5 38.07 23.99 -42.61
C PRO A 5 38.34 23.14 -41.35
N ALA A 6 38.87 21.95 -41.66
CA ALA A 6 39.37 20.89 -40.80
C ALA A 6 40.83 21.08 -40.36
N GLY A 7 41.32 20.16 -39.51
CA GLY A 7 42.75 19.83 -39.29
C GLY A 7 43.09 19.64 -37.81
N ALA A 8 43.18 18.42 -37.26
CA ALA A 8 44.23 17.39 -37.37
C ALA A 8 45.40 17.54 -36.38
N LEU A 9 45.50 16.56 -35.47
CA LEU A 9 46.67 15.87 -34.87
C LEU A 9 48.03 16.59 -34.77
N THR A 10 48.65 16.56 -33.57
CA THR A 10 50.02 16.02 -33.35
C THR A 10 50.47 16.02 -31.88
N GLY A 11 50.78 14.82 -31.37
CA GLY A 11 52.02 14.40 -30.70
C GLY A 11 52.79 15.22 -29.65
N ARG A 12 53.13 14.47 -28.58
CA ARG A 12 54.38 14.44 -27.76
C ARG A 12 54.55 15.44 -26.60
N GLY A 13 54.92 14.89 -25.44
CA GLY A 13 55.68 15.63 -24.42
C GLY A 13 55.74 14.95 -23.05
N ARG A 14 56.68 14.01 -22.86
CA ARG A 14 57.14 13.57 -21.52
C ARG A 14 57.68 14.77 -20.73
N ARG A 15 57.36 14.88 -19.44
CA ARG A 15 58.28 15.43 -18.41
C ARG A 15 58.01 14.78 -17.05
N CYS A 16 58.98 14.01 -16.58
CA CYS A 16 59.22 13.78 -15.15
C CYS A 16 59.94 15.01 -14.60
N PHE A 17 59.63 15.47 -13.38
CA PHE A 17 60.62 15.99 -12.44
C PHE A 17 60.14 15.72 -10.99
N PRO A 18 61.07 15.53 -10.04
CA PRO A 18 60.87 14.96 -8.71
C PRO A 18 60.78 16.06 -7.64
N LEU A 19 60.50 15.72 -6.38
CA LEU A 19 60.96 16.52 -5.25
C LEU A 19 61.14 15.65 -3.99
N ARG A 20 62.40 15.61 -3.54
CA ARG A 20 62.82 15.25 -2.18
C ARG A 20 62.48 16.40 -1.23
N GLY A 21 62.22 16.09 0.05
CA GLY A 21 62.15 17.08 1.12
C GLY A 21 61.91 16.46 2.51
N LEU A 22 62.99 16.04 3.16
CA LEU A 22 63.05 15.66 4.57
C LEU A 22 62.63 16.79 5.52
N ARG A 23 61.91 16.47 6.60
CA ARG A 23 62.20 16.94 7.97
C ARG A 23 61.76 15.87 9.00
N ARG A 24 62.73 15.41 9.79
CA ARG A 24 62.54 14.81 11.13
C ARG A 24 62.39 15.94 12.14
N VAL A 25 61.57 15.77 13.19
CA VAL A 25 61.90 15.92 14.63
C VAL A 25 60.74 15.34 15.47
N GLY A 26 61.06 14.59 16.54
CA GLY A 26 60.24 14.53 17.76
C GLY A 26 59.57 13.19 18.06
N GLY A 27 60.10 12.44 19.03
CA GLY A 27 59.62 11.12 19.42
C GLY A 27 58.64 11.11 20.61
N ASN A 28 58.20 9.91 21.01
CA ASN A 28 57.97 9.55 22.41
C ASN A 28 58.01 8.00 22.57
N PRO A 29 58.66 7.45 23.62
CA PRO A 29 58.95 6.02 23.75
C PRO A 29 57.96 5.33 24.71
N LEU A 30 56.95 4.63 24.18
CA LEU A 30 56.05 3.78 24.97
C LEU A 30 55.55 2.56 24.18
N VAL A 31 56.41 1.98 23.33
CA VAL A 31 56.04 0.83 22.46
C VAL A 31 56.92 -0.40 22.66
N PHE A 32 57.75 -0.45 23.71
CA PHE A 32 58.69 -1.57 23.93
C PHE A 32 58.42 -2.46 25.14
N GLN A 33 57.20 -2.45 25.70
CA GLN A 33 56.86 -3.32 26.84
C GLN A 33 55.49 -4.04 26.74
N LEU A 34 54.95 -4.23 25.54
CA LEU A 34 53.72 -5.03 25.36
C LEU A 34 53.81 -5.99 24.16
N LEU A 35 54.99 -6.58 23.95
CA LEU A 35 55.29 -7.50 22.85
C LEU A 35 55.93 -8.83 23.32
N CYS A 36 55.58 -9.28 24.53
CA CYS A 36 55.98 -10.60 25.06
C CYS A 36 54.84 -11.43 25.66
N ALA A 37 53.57 -11.12 25.38
CA ALA A 37 52.45 -11.95 25.87
C ALA A 37 51.29 -11.96 24.88
N LEU A 38 51.42 -12.74 23.81
CA LEU A 38 50.32 -13.38 23.07
C LEU A 38 50.92 -14.19 21.91
N GLU A 39 51.55 -15.31 22.27
CA GLU A 39 51.77 -16.41 21.35
C GLU A 39 51.18 -17.68 21.95
N ALA A 40 50.56 -18.47 21.08
CA ALA A 40 49.95 -19.77 21.31
C ALA A 40 48.57 -19.78 21.99
N GLN A 41 47.51 -19.89 21.18
CA GLN A 41 46.58 -21.03 21.27
C GLN A 41 45.61 -21.07 20.08
N PHE A 42 45.96 -21.88 19.08
CA PHE A 42 44.99 -22.61 18.27
C PHE A 42 45.53 -24.01 18.04
N SER A 43 44.81 -25.03 18.53
CA SER A 43 44.48 -26.26 17.80
C SER A 43 43.66 -27.23 18.69
N ARG A 44 42.56 -27.74 18.13
CA ARG A 44 41.72 -28.86 18.62
C ARG A 44 42.49 -30.20 18.45
N PRO A 45 41.95 -31.44 18.65
CA PRO A 45 40.63 -31.91 19.15
C PRO A 45 40.65 -33.17 20.09
N GLY A 46 39.51 -33.49 20.71
CA GLY A 46 38.94 -34.86 20.64
C GLY A 46 38.84 -35.75 21.90
N ARG A 47 37.72 -36.50 21.92
CA ARG A 47 37.38 -37.77 22.65
C ARG A 47 36.71 -37.70 24.04
N THR A 48 35.45 -38.13 24.05
CA THR A 48 34.71 -38.86 25.13
C THR A 48 35.29 -40.30 25.32
N PRO A 49 34.86 -41.18 26.26
CA PRO A 49 33.79 -41.14 27.27
C PRO A 49 34.16 -41.72 28.68
N GLY A 50 33.21 -41.71 29.63
CA GLY A 50 33.03 -42.85 30.57
C GLY A 50 33.11 -42.59 32.09
N PRO A 51 32.56 -43.52 32.92
CA PRO A 51 31.61 -43.18 34.00
C PRO A 51 32.03 -43.62 35.42
N ARG A 52 31.31 -43.16 36.47
CA ARG A 52 30.81 -43.90 37.67
C ARG A 52 30.56 -42.97 38.91
N SER A 53 29.29 -42.97 39.36
CA SER A 53 28.71 -43.12 40.73
C SER A 53 29.61 -43.34 41.98
N PRO A 54 29.10 -43.38 43.26
CA PRO A 54 27.92 -42.76 43.94
C PRO A 54 28.18 -42.33 45.43
N CYS A 55 27.08 -42.09 46.20
CA CYS A 55 26.93 -42.03 47.68
C CYS A 55 27.15 -40.64 48.34
N ARG A 56 26.37 -40.19 49.35
CA ARG A 56 25.83 -40.91 50.51
C ARG A 56 24.71 -40.12 51.23
N GLU A 57 23.75 -40.84 51.80
CA GLU A 57 22.74 -40.40 52.79
C GLU A 57 23.37 -39.97 54.13
N VAL A 58 22.71 -39.05 54.88
CA VAL A 58 22.51 -39.18 56.35
C VAL A 58 21.15 -38.55 56.76
N ARG A 59 20.43 -39.32 57.59
CA ARG A 59 19.12 -39.11 58.23
C ARG A 59 19.14 -38.20 59.47
N SER A 60 17.93 -37.94 59.98
CA SER A 60 17.48 -37.76 61.39
C SER A 60 17.05 -36.32 61.74
N GLN A 61 16.01 -36.04 62.53
CA GLN A 61 15.16 -36.87 63.39
C GLN A 61 13.89 -36.08 63.77
N GLU A 62 12.78 -36.79 64.01
CA GLU A 62 11.50 -36.30 64.54
C GLU A 62 11.57 -35.86 66.02
N ARG A 63 10.65 -34.97 66.42
CA ARG A 63 10.02 -34.99 67.76
C ARG A 63 8.61 -34.38 67.73
N THR A 64 7.74 -34.99 68.53
CA THR A 64 6.27 -34.95 68.54
C THR A 64 5.68 -34.16 69.73
N ASN A 65 4.57 -33.41 69.50
CA ASN A 65 3.29 -33.24 70.26
C ASN A 65 3.25 -33.08 71.83
N PRO A 66 2.10 -32.71 72.52
CA PRO A 66 0.73 -32.33 72.08
C PRO A 66 -0.02 -31.21 72.91
N THR A 67 -1.32 -30.98 72.55
CA THR A 67 -2.50 -30.50 73.36
C THR A 67 -2.57 -29.01 73.81
N GLN A 68 -3.69 -28.26 73.92
CA GLN A 68 -5.13 -28.55 74.13
C GLN A 68 -6.01 -27.28 73.84
N LYS A 69 -7.28 -27.51 73.42
CA LYS A 69 -8.58 -26.78 73.59
C LYS A 69 -8.68 -25.25 73.86
N GLY A 70 -9.62 -24.59 73.16
CA GLY A 70 -10.49 -23.55 73.78
C GLY A 70 -10.97 -22.37 72.92
N ALA A 71 -12.27 -22.36 72.60
CA ALA A 71 -13.23 -21.23 72.50
C ALA A 71 -12.89 -19.85 71.85
N LYS A 72 -13.74 -19.51 70.87
CA LYS A 72 -14.52 -18.26 70.62
C LYS A 72 -13.87 -16.86 70.73
N THR A 73 -14.30 -16.04 69.75
CA THR A 73 -14.57 -14.57 69.76
C THR A 73 -13.54 -13.59 69.18
N TRP A 74 -14.02 -12.91 68.13
CA TRP A 74 -13.91 -11.49 67.73
C TRP A 74 -12.61 -10.69 67.96
N SER A 75 -12.21 -10.08 66.83
CA SER A 75 -11.87 -8.66 66.64
C SER A 75 -10.41 -8.30 66.30
N TRP A 76 -10.38 -7.34 65.40
CA TRP A 76 -9.32 -6.62 64.72
C TRP A 76 -8.12 -6.20 65.57
N GLY A 77 -6.93 -6.35 65.00
CA GLY A 77 -5.72 -5.66 65.45
C GLY A 77 -4.44 -6.37 65.04
N GLY A 78 -3.95 -6.12 63.83
CA GLY A 78 -2.75 -6.79 63.29
C GLY A 78 -1.81 -5.85 62.57
N ARG A 79 -0.98 -5.16 63.34
CA ARG A 79 0.21 -4.40 62.91
C ARG A 79 1.22 -5.42 62.34
N VAL A 80 1.54 -5.35 61.03
CA VAL A 80 2.55 -6.24 60.42
C VAL A 80 3.91 -5.53 60.38
N HIS A 81 4.85 -6.05 61.18
CA HIS A 81 6.27 -5.75 61.05
C HIS A 81 6.81 -6.37 59.75
N LYS A 82 7.45 -5.54 58.92
CA LYS A 82 8.32 -5.98 57.81
C LYS A 82 9.66 -6.42 58.39
N ASN A 83 10.00 -7.70 58.23
CA ASN A 83 11.36 -8.22 58.25
C ASN A 83 11.50 -9.20 57.09
N GLN A 84 11.90 -8.70 55.92
CA GLN A 84 12.46 -9.52 54.84
C GLN A 84 13.98 -9.55 55.05
N GLN A 85 14.48 -10.71 55.46
CA GLN A 85 15.91 -11.00 55.45
C GLN A 85 16.37 -11.15 53.99
N LEU A 86 17.42 -10.40 53.67
CA LEU A 86 18.20 -10.47 52.44
C LEU A 86 18.87 -11.85 52.30
N LEU A 87 18.57 -12.55 51.22
CA LEU A 87 19.46 -13.53 50.60
C LEU A 87 20.12 -12.82 49.40
N GLY A 88 21.31 -12.28 49.65
CA GLY A 88 22.15 -11.68 48.61
C GLY A 88 22.74 -12.76 47.73
N ILE A 89 22.17 -12.93 46.53
CA ILE A 89 22.87 -13.57 45.42
C ILE A 89 23.85 -12.51 44.89
N VAL A 90 25.12 -12.63 45.27
CA VAL A 90 26.20 -11.85 44.65
C VAL A 90 26.47 -12.49 43.30
N SER A 91 25.77 -12.01 42.27
CA SER A 91 26.15 -12.25 40.89
C SER A 91 27.45 -11.49 40.64
N PHE A 92 28.54 -12.21 40.41
CA PHE A 92 29.75 -11.64 39.84
C PHE A 92 29.40 -11.13 38.43
N PHE A 93 29.09 -9.84 38.33
CA PHE A 93 29.03 -9.15 37.04
C PHE A 93 30.47 -8.98 36.57
N GLU A 94 30.82 -9.71 35.51
CA GLU A 94 31.93 -9.31 34.64
C GLU A 94 31.71 -7.84 34.23
N PRO A 95 32.77 -7.02 34.05
CA PRO A 95 32.63 -5.64 33.63
C PRO A 95 31.80 -5.60 32.35
N GLY A 96 30.53 -5.20 32.50
CA GLY A 96 29.52 -5.37 31.46
C GLY A 96 29.97 -4.68 30.19
N GLU A 97 30.01 -5.42 29.08
CA GLU A 97 30.13 -4.83 27.76
C GLU A 97 29.10 -3.70 27.67
N GLN A 98 29.59 -2.46 27.53
CA GLN A 98 28.70 -1.31 27.36
C GLN A 98 27.91 -1.54 26.09
N GLN A 99 26.61 -1.78 26.23
CA GLN A 99 25.72 -1.95 25.09
C GLN A 99 25.64 -0.63 24.34
N LEU A 100 25.78 -0.71 23.01
CA LEU A 100 25.65 0.45 22.13
C LEU A 100 24.28 1.11 22.32
N ARG A 101 24.29 2.42 22.51
CA ARG A 101 23.11 3.26 22.68
C ARG A 101 22.63 3.79 21.34
N VAL A 102 21.46 3.33 20.90
CA VAL A 102 20.90 3.62 19.58
C VAL A 102 19.69 4.53 19.69
N TYR A 103 19.64 5.56 18.84
CA TYR A 103 18.50 6.46 18.69
C TYR A 103 17.85 6.27 17.31
N ILE A 104 16.54 6.00 17.28
CA ILE A 104 15.87 5.52 16.06
C ILE A 104 14.97 6.61 15.45
N ILE A 105 15.15 6.89 14.16
CA ILE A 105 14.36 7.87 13.38
C ILE A 105 13.86 7.19 12.10
N PHE A 106 12.71 6.52 12.17
CA PHE A 106 12.24 5.64 11.09
C PHE A 106 10.78 5.86 10.68
N GLY A 107 10.27 7.09 10.86
CA GLY A 107 8.90 7.46 10.47
C GLY A 107 7.86 6.57 11.15
N ASP A 108 6.95 6.01 10.35
CA ASP A 108 5.86 5.14 10.84
C ASP A 108 6.36 3.79 11.38
N TYR A 109 7.62 3.41 11.13
CA TYR A 109 8.21 2.14 11.58
C TYR A 109 8.94 2.24 12.93
N THR A 110 9.10 3.46 13.46
CA THR A 110 9.91 3.76 14.66
C THR A 110 9.54 2.89 15.86
N ASP A 111 8.27 2.82 16.22
CA ASP A 111 7.80 2.08 17.41
C ASP A 111 8.08 0.57 17.30
N LYS A 112 7.96 0.02 16.09
CA LYS A 112 8.22 -1.40 15.82
C LYS A 112 9.71 -1.72 15.90
N LEU A 113 10.54 -0.89 15.29
CA LEU A 113 11.99 -1.07 15.31
C LEU A 113 12.57 -0.92 16.71
N CYS A 114 12.03 -0.02 17.53
CA CYS A 114 12.43 0.10 18.94
C CYS A 114 12.27 -1.22 19.68
N ARG A 115 11.12 -1.89 19.55
CA ARG A 115 10.85 -3.18 20.22
C ARG A 115 11.77 -4.30 19.75
N PHE A 116 12.14 -4.29 18.47
CA PHE A 116 13.01 -5.32 17.92
C PHE A 116 14.47 -5.08 18.31
N LEU A 117 14.97 -3.85 18.12
CA LEU A 117 16.36 -3.49 18.38
C LEU A 117 16.68 -3.43 19.87
N SER A 118 15.70 -3.22 20.75
CA SER A 118 15.88 -3.30 22.21
C SER A 118 16.28 -4.68 22.72
N THR A 119 16.25 -5.71 21.87
CA THR A 119 16.76 -7.04 22.21
C THR A 119 18.29 -7.13 22.19
N LYS A 120 18.96 -6.22 21.48
CA LYS A 120 20.42 -6.22 21.28
C LYS A 120 21.12 -4.92 21.69
N TYR A 121 20.41 -3.79 21.64
CA TYR A 121 20.97 -2.45 21.89
C TYR A 121 20.18 -1.72 22.97
N GLU A 122 20.84 -0.78 23.66
CA GLU A 122 20.15 0.15 24.55
C GLU A 122 19.46 1.23 23.70
N ILE A 123 18.14 1.38 23.80
CA ILE A 123 17.42 2.41 23.04
C ILE A 123 17.45 3.72 23.81
N ALA A 124 18.31 4.65 23.37
CA ALA A 124 18.45 5.98 23.97
C ALA A 124 17.22 6.86 23.77
N GLY A 125 16.42 6.57 22.74
CA GLY A 125 15.16 7.21 22.44
C GLY A 125 14.75 7.02 20.98
N SER A 126 13.63 7.60 20.60
CA SER A 126 13.14 7.47 19.23
C SER A 126 12.18 8.60 18.86
N ASP A 127 12.15 8.92 17.57
CA ASP A 127 11.31 9.97 17.00
C ASP A 127 10.88 9.61 15.58
N ARG A 128 9.75 10.17 15.12
CA ARG A 128 9.25 9.92 13.76
C ARG A 128 9.87 10.83 12.70
N THR A 129 10.43 11.96 13.11
CA THR A 129 10.99 12.99 12.23
C THR A 129 12.41 13.32 12.67
N VAL A 130 13.25 13.79 11.74
CA VAL A 130 14.63 14.19 12.08
C VAL A 130 14.63 15.46 12.91
N GLU A 131 13.69 16.38 12.68
CA GLU A 131 13.52 17.62 13.42
C GLU A 131 13.25 17.39 14.90
N ALA A 132 12.39 16.41 15.22
CA ALA A 132 12.09 16.05 16.61
C ALA A 132 13.33 15.46 17.29
N ALA A 133 14.05 14.58 16.59
CA ALA A 133 15.30 14.03 17.09
C ALA A 133 16.37 15.10 17.31
N VAL A 134 16.45 16.13 16.47
CA VAL A 134 17.34 17.29 16.67
C VAL A 134 16.97 18.08 17.93
N ALA A 135 15.67 18.24 18.20
CA ALA A 135 15.21 18.89 19.43
C ALA A 135 15.56 18.05 20.68
N ALA A 136 15.34 16.73 20.62
CA ALA A 136 15.68 15.80 21.68
C ALA A 136 17.20 15.72 21.93
N ALA A 137 18.00 15.72 20.86
CA ALA A 137 19.46 15.66 20.88
C ALA A 137 20.12 16.72 21.77
N LYS A 138 19.53 17.93 21.82
CA LYS A 138 20.03 19.04 22.67
C LYS A 138 19.81 18.81 24.16
N SER A 139 18.95 17.87 24.53
CA SER A 139 18.55 17.61 25.91
C SER A 139 19.13 16.33 26.48
N PHE A 140 19.89 15.54 25.71
CA PHE A 140 20.46 14.30 26.22
C PHE A 140 21.58 14.58 27.24
N PRO A 141 21.51 13.96 28.44
CA PRO A 141 22.61 14.04 29.39
C PRO A 141 23.85 13.31 28.87
N GLN A 142 23.65 12.25 28.07
CA GLN A 142 24.68 11.54 27.34
C GLN A 142 24.16 11.24 25.93
N PRO A 143 24.86 11.70 24.87
CA PRO A 143 24.42 11.47 23.50
C PRO A 143 24.38 9.97 23.16
N PRO A 144 23.50 9.53 22.24
CA PRO A 144 23.51 8.16 21.76
C PRO A 144 24.79 7.89 20.97
N ASP A 145 25.25 6.65 20.95
CA ASP A 145 26.41 6.25 20.16
C ASP A 145 26.08 6.27 18.66
N VAL A 146 24.85 5.88 18.32
CA VAL A 146 24.38 5.76 16.94
C VAL A 146 22.99 6.38 16.76
N PHE A 147 22.83 7.24 15.75
CA PHE A 147 21.53 7.61 15.18
C PHE A 147 21.25 6.75 13.96
N LEU A 148 20.13 6.03 13.96
CA LEU A 148 19.65 5.24 12.83
C LEU A 148 18.52 6.00 12.13
N VAL A 149 18.77 6.51 10.93
CA VAL A 149 17.90 7.47 10.23
C VAL A 149 17.41 6.90 8.90
N LEU A 150 16.10 6.88 8.71
CA LEU A 150 15.49 6.66 7.40
C LEU A 150 15.41 7.99 6.66
N GLY A 151 16.00 8.11 5.47
CA GLY A 151 15.99 9.38 4.73
C GLY A 151 14.62 9.79 4.18
N SER A 152 13.64 8.88 4.19
CA SER A 152 12.23 9.20 3.94
C SER A 152 11.42 9.47 5.21
N ALA A 153 12.03 9.38 6.41
CA ALA A 153 11.40 9.82 7.64
C ALA A 153 10.98 11.28 7.45
N LEU A 154 9.74 11.58 7.84
CA LEU A 154 9.03 12.83 7.53
C LEU A 154 9.92 14.05 7.77
N THR A 155 10.47 14.63 6.68
CA THR A 155 11.11 15.94 6.69
C THR A 155 10.05 16.95 6.26
N SER A 156 9.47 17.67 7.21
CA SER A 156 8.47 18.70 6.93
C SER A 156 9.18 20.04 6.74
N GLY A 157 9.87 20.20 5.61
CA GLY A 157 10.63 21.41 5.30
C GLY A 157 10.26 22.01 3.95
N LEU A 158 9.81 23.27 3.94
CA LEU A 158 9.89 24.13 2.76
C LEU A 158 11.29 24.76 2.75
N VAL A 159 12.11 24.41 1.76
CA VAL A 159 13.42 25.06 1.57
C VAL A 159 13.26 26.08 0.46
N GLY A 160 13.40 27.37 0.79
CA GLY A 160 13.24 28.46 -0.18
C GLY A 160 11.84 28.53 -0.80
N GLY A 161 10.78 28.16 -0.05
CA GLY A 161 9.40 28.19 -0.53
C GLY A 161 9.02 27.05 -1.48
N ARG A 162 9.90 26.07 -1.72
CA ARG A 162 9.61 24.84 -2.47
C ARG A 162 9.77 23.62 -1.58
N ILE A 163 9.01 22.57 -1.89
CA ILE A 163 9.14 21.27 -1.22
C ILE A 163 10.35 20.58 -1.85
N ASP A 164 11.48 20.63 -1.17
CA ASP A 164 12.70 19.91 -1.52
C ASP A 164 13.11 19.03 -0.34
N HIS A 165 12.69 17.77 -0.40
CA HIS A 165 12.94 16.80 0.67
C HIS A 165 14.43 16.49 0.83
N GLY A 166 15.22 16.55 -0.25
CA GLY A 166 16.66 16.30 -0.20
C GLY A 166 17.38 17.42 0.55
N ALA A 167 17.10 18.67 0.18
CA ALA A 167 17.66 19.83 0.86
C ALA A 167 17.22 19.90 2.33
N ALA A 168 15.95 19.60 2.63
CA ALA A 168 15.44 19.54 3.99
C ALA A 168 16.15 18.45 4.82
N LEU A 169 16.34 17.25 4.26
CA LEU A 169 17.07 16.17 4.92
C LEU A 169 18.51 16.57 5.24
N VAL A 170 19.24 17.16 4.28
CA VAL A 170 20.63 17.62 4.50
C VAL A 170 20.69 18.67 5.60
N GLN A 171 19.77 19.63 5.61
CA GLN A 171 19.73 20.66 6.64
C GLN A 171 19.45 20.07 8.03
N ASN A 172 18.51 19.13 8.15
CA ASN A 172 18.21 18.46 9.40
C ASN A 172 19.36 17.58 9.89
N LEU A 173 20.00 16.83 9.00
CA LEU A 173 21.20 16.03 9.31
C LEU A 173 22.36 16.92 9.75
N LYS A 174 22.51 18.11 9.15
CA LYS A 174 23.51 19.10 9.55
C LYS A 174 23.24 19.59 10.97
N ASP A 175 21.99 19.87 11.33
CA ASP A 175 21.65 20.34 12.67
C ASP A 175 21.71 19.21 13.72
N LEU A 176 21.43 17.96 13.33
CA LEU A 176 21.65 16.78 14.15
C LEU A 176 23.14 16.59 14.44
N ARG A 177 23.98 16.67 13.41
CA ARG A 177 25.45 16.57 13.53
C ARG A 177 26.04 17.67 14.42
N LYS A 178 25.51 18.90 14.38
CA LYS A 178 25.93 19.97 15.30
C LYS A 178 25.56 19.67 16.75
N SER A 179 24.40 19.06 16.98
CA SER A 179 23.89 18.78 18.33
C SER A 179 24.61 17.59 18.96
N CYS A 180 24.98 16.59 18.16
CA CYS A 180 25.71 15.41 18.61
C CYS A 180 26.90 15.11 17.68
N PRO A 181 28.02 15.86 17.79
CA PRO A 181 29.14 15.75 16.86
C PRO A 181 29.84 14.39 16.91
N THR A 182 29.88 13.75 18.08
CA THR A 182 30.56 12.48 18.32
C THR A 182 29.73 11.26 17.96
N SER A 183 28.40 11.38 17.87
CA SER A 183 27.52 10.26 17.56
C SER A 183 27.66 9.83 16.10
N ARG A 184 27.72 8.53 15.84
CA ARG A 184 27.64 7.99 14.48
C ARG A 184 26.23 8.20 13.94
N VAL A 185 26.10 8.45 12.64
CA VAL A 185 24.80 8.61 11.98
C VAL A 185 24.75 7.64 10.81
N VAL A 186 23.85 6.68 10.88
CA VAL A 186 23.56 5.69 9.83
C VAL A 186 22.35 6.19 9.05
N VAL A 187 22.51 6.45 7.76
CA VAL A 187 21.43 6.95 6.90
C VAL A 187 21.03 5.88 5.90
N VAL A 188 19.76 5.49 5.93
CA VAL A 188 19.15 4.55 4.99
C VAL A 188 18.36 5.34 3.94
N LEU A 189 18.78 5.24 2.69
CA LEU A 189 18.23 5.97 1.54
C LEU A 189 17.64 4.99 0.52
N SER A 190 16.72 5.47 -0.31
CA SER A 190 16.26 4.71 -1.47
C SER A 190 17.33 4.64 -2.56
N LEU A 191 17.35 3.56 -3.35
CA LEU A 191 18.25 3.40 -4.52
C LEU A 191 18.05 4.51 -5.56
N SER A 192 16.86 5.12 -5.60
CA SER A 192 16.50 6.18 -6.54
C SER A 192 17.04 7.57 -6.18
N VAL A 193 17.61 7.71 -4.98
CA VAL A 193 18.20 8.97 -4.50
C VAL A 193 19.39 9.36 -5.37
N SER A 194 19.41 10.60 -5.84
CA SER A 194 20.51 11.14 -6.66
C SER A 194 21.85 11.10 -5.93
N GLU A 195 22.94 10.84 -6.66
CA GLU A 195 24.32 10.94 -6.14
C GLU A 195 24.63 12.29 -5.49
N SER A 196 24.08 13.37 -6.05
CA SER A 196 24.27 14.72 -5.48
C SER A 196 23.83 14.80 -4.02
N LEU A 197 22.70 14.18 -3.65
CA LEU A 197 22.23 14.20 -2.26
C LEU A 197 23.17 13.44 -1.34
N VAL A 198 23.67 12.30 -1.80
CA VAL A 198 24.59 11.44 -1.04
C VAL A 198 25.95 12.12 -0.85
N GLN A 199 26.43 12.85 -1.87
CA GLN A 199 27.60 13.70 -1.75
C GLN A 199 27.40 14.85 -0.74
N GLU A 200 26.23 15.50 -0.73
CA GLU A 200 25.92 16.52 0.28
C GLU A 200 25.89 15.95 1.71
N ILE A 201 25.34 14.75 1.89
CA ILE A 201 25.38 14.05 3.19
C ILE A 201 26.81 13.71 3.60
N ALA A 202 27.64 13.24 2.67
CA ALA A 202 29.06 12.95 2.92
C ALA A 202 29.85 14.20 3.33
N LYS A 203 29.56 15.38 2.76
CA LYS A 203 30.16 16.66 3.16
C LYS A 203 29.88 17.03 4.63
N LEU A 204 28.85 16.44 5.26
CA LEU A 204 28.57 16.60 6.68
C LEU A 204 29.38 15.64 7.58
N GLY A 205 30.30 14.84 7.00
CA GLY A 205 31.03 13.79 7.70
C GLY A 205 30.17 12.56 8.02
N ILE A 206 29.07 12.36 7.28
CA ILE A 206 28.19 11.19 7.41
C ILE A 206 28.51 10.24 6.25
N TYR A 207 29.40 9.29 6.49
CA TYR A 207 29.84 8.32 5.47
C TYR A 207 29.02 7.03 5.49
N ASP A 208 28.28 6.81 6.57
CA ASP A 208 27.54 5.57 6.80
C ASP A 208 26.16 5.60 6.14
N VAL A 209 26.20 5.62 4.81
CA VAL A 209 25.04 5.74 3.94
C VAL A 209 24.78 4.39 3.25
N HIS A 210 23.58 3.88 3.46
CA HIS A 210 23.09 2.65 2.85
C HIS A 210 21.96 2.98 1.90
N ARG A 211 22.02 2.44 0.67
CA ARG A 211 20.94 2.58 -0.29
C ARG A 211 20.25 1.24 -0.48
N ALA A 212 18.94 1.21 -0.34
CA ALA A 212 18.13 0.02 -0.49
C ALA A 212 16.71 0.40 -0.89
N GLU A 213 16.09 -0.35 -1.80
CA GLU A 213 14.66 -0.22 -2.09
C GLU A 213 13.80 -0.80 -0.96
N GLU A 214 14.26 -1.92 -0.40
CA GLU A 214 13.64 -2.57 0.74
C GLU A 214 14.70 -2.86 1.80
N VAL A 215 14.36 -2.68 3.07
CA VAL A 215 15.26 -2.98 4.18
C VAL A 215 14.61 -3.96 5.13
N GLN A 216 15.28 -5.08 5.35
CA GLN A 216 14.89 -6.04 6.37
C GLN A 216 15.46 -5.63 7.72
N VAL A 217 14.74 -5.94 8.80
CA VAL A 217 15.20 -5.55 10.15
C VAL A 217 16.57 -6.16 10.51
N GLY A 218 16.88 -7.35 9.99
CA GLY A 218 18.20 -7.98 10.15
C GLY A 218 19.34 -7.21 9.48
N GLU A 219 19.07 -6.50 8.38
CA GLU A 219 20.07 -5.66 7.70
C GLU A 219 20.37 -4.40 8.52
N LEU A 220 19.40 -3.87 9.27
CA LEU A 220 19.64 -2.73 10.17
C LEU A 220 20.64 -3.07 11.27
N ILE A 221 20.59 -4.29 11.81
CA ILE A 221 21.60 -4.79 12.76
C ILE A 221 22.97 -4.82 12.09
N TYR A 222 23.04 -5.33 10.86
CA TYR A 222 24.29 -5.34 10.09
C TYR A 222 24.83 -3.93 9.86
N PHE A 223 23.97 -2.96 9.50
CA PHE A 223 24.37 -1.56 9.31
C PHE A 223 24.91 -0.96 10.61
N ILE A 224 24.25 -1.18 11.76
CA ILE A 224 24.75 -0.69 13.06
C ILE A 224 26.10 -1.32 13.41
N ASP A 225 26.26 -2.63 13.21
CA ASP A 225 27.47 -3.36 13.62
C ASP A 225 28.67 -3.15 12.67
N ASN A 226 28.42 -2.80 11.41
CA ASN A 226 29.45 -2.71 10.37
C ASN A 226 29.53 -1.27 9.81
N PRO A 227 30.26 -0.36 10.49
CA PRO A 227 30.42 1.02 10.04
C PRO A 227 31.06 1.12 8.67
N LYS A 228 30.39 1.82 7.76
CA LYS A 228 31.09 2.35 6.58
C LYS A 228 31.89 3.58 6.96
N ASN A 229 33.08 3.67 6.37
CA ASN A 229 33.97 4.81 6.47
C ASN A 229 34.08 5.51 5.10
N PHE A 230 34.90 6.55 5.04
CA PHE A 230 35.13 7.31 3.81
C PHE A 230 35.63 6.44 2.63
N GLY A 231 36.39 5.36 2.91
CA GLY A 231 36.90 4.44 1.90
C GLY A 231 35.83 3.55 1.25
N ASP A 232 34.67 3.41 1.88
CA ASP A 232 33.52 2.67 1.32
C ASP A 232 32.65 3.53 0.40
N PHE A 233 33.02 4.80 0.21
CA PHE A 233 32.27 5.78 -0.57
C PHE A 233 32.81 5.84 -2.01
N ASP A 234 32.23 5.03 -2.90
CA ASP A 234 32.62 4.99 -4.32
C ASP A 234 32.02 6.20 -5.06
N VAL A 235 32.85 7.21 -5.35
CA VAL A 235 32.39 8.44 -6.02
C VAL A 235 32.37 8.21 -7.54
N ASP A 236 31.36 7.50 -8.01
CA ASP A 236 31.13 7.35 -9.45
C ASP A 236 30.15 8.43 -9.95
N VAL A 237 30.69 9.42 -10.66
CA VAL A 237 29.99 10.67 -11.03
C VAL A 237 29.08 10.46 -12.24
N ARG A 238 28.04 9.62 -12.18
CA ARG A 238 26.97 9.57 -13.21
C ARG A 238 25.62 9.03 -12.69
N ALA A 239 24.73 9.88 -12.15
CA ALA A 239 23.28 9.68 -12.20
C ALA A 239 22.47 10.89 -11.71
N ALA A 240 21.38 11.22 -12.43
CA ALA A 240 20.30 12.08 -11.97
C ALA A 240 19.06 11.20 -11.69
N GLY A 241 18.55 11.22 -10.46
CA GLY A 241 17.43 10.37 -10.01
C GLY A 241 16.45 11.13 -9.12
N LYS A 242 15.17 10.71 -9.13
CA LYS A 242 14.08 11.22 -8.28
C LYS A 242 13.88 10.29 -7.08
N LEU A 243 13.64 10.86 -5.90
CA LEU A 243 13.40 10.14 -4.63
C LEU A 243 12.17 9.21 -4.68
N SER A 244 12.36 7.94 -4.33
CA SER A 244 11.33 6.93 -4.05
C SER A 244 11.38 6.49 -2.58
N GLN A 245 10.37 5.76 -2.10
CA GLN A 245 10.27 5.32 -0.71
C GLN A 245 11.03 4.01 -0.46
N VAL A 246 11.65 3.89 0.71
CA VAL A 246 12.23 2.64 1.22
C VAL A 246 11.14 1.86 1.94
N ILE A 247 10.95 0.58 1.59
CA ILE A 247 9.97 -0.30 2.23
C ILE A 247 10.67 -1.13 3.30
N VAL A 248 10.21 -1.09 4.55
CA VAL A 248 10.75 -1.95 5.62
C VAL A 248 9.95 -3.25 5.68
N ARG A 249 10.59 -4.40 5.45
CA ARG A 249 9.95 -5.73 5.54
C ARG A 249 10.18 -6.37 6.91
N GLU A 250 9.13 -6.96 7.45
CA GLU A 250 9.20 -7.76 8.68
C GLU A 250 9.87 -9.13 8.38
N PRO A 251 10.62 -9.70 9.34
CA PRO A 251 11.10 -11.07 9.20
C PRO A 251 9.90 -12.02 9.11
N ASP A 252 9.85 -12.80 8.02
CA ASP A 252 8.78 -13.76 7.74
C ASP A 252 8.70 -14.82 8.86
N PRO A 253 7.62 -14.85 9.67
CA PRO A 253 7.48 -15.82 10.74
C PRO A 253 7.36 -17.27 10.22
N ALA A 254 7.07 -17.47 8.93
CA ALA A 254 6.97 -18.80 8.32
C ALA A 254 8.34 -19.50 8.15
N LYS A 255 9.45 -18.77 8.14
CA LYS A 255 10.80 -19.36 7.94
C LYS A 255 11.48 -19.81 9.23
N ALA A 256 11.02 -19.37 10.40
CA ALA A 256 11.58 -19.75 11.70
C ALA A 256 10.94 -21.01 12.32
N SER A 257 9.81 -21.50 11.78
CA SER A 257 8.97 -22.53 12.42
C SER A 257 8.79 -23.82 11.60
N TRP A 258 9.42 -23.95 10.42
CA TRP A 258 9.15 -25.07 9.51
C TRP A 258 9.61 -26.44 10.05
N LYS A 259 10.69 -26.49 10.86
CA LYS A 259 11.20 -27.75 11.45
C LYS A 259 10.31 -28.34 12.55
N ASP A 260 9.49 -27.53 13.21
CA ASP A 260 8.65 -27.98 14.34
C ASP A 260 7.18 -28.23 13.96
N ARG A 261 6.74 -27.82 12.75
CA ARG A 261 5.33 -27.95 12.31
C ARG A 261 5.02 -29.19 11.47
N PHE A 262 6.01 -29.98 11.06
CA PHE A 262 5.81 -31.09 10.11
C PHE A 262 5.30 -32.41 10.70
N GLN A 263 4.95 -32.48 11.99
CA GLN A 263 4.49 -33.73 12.63
C GLN A 263 3.12 -33.70 13.32
N ARG A 264 2.29 -32.65 13.15
CA ARG A 264 0.96 -32.64 13.78
C ARG A 264 -0.17 -32.23 12.83
N VAL A 265 -0.89 -33.28 12.42
CA VAL A 265 -2.33 -33.32 12.10
C VAL A 265 -2.73 -33.01 10.66
N PHE A 266 -2.43 -33.97 9.78
CA PHE A 266 -3.43 -34.48 8.84
C PHE A 266 -4.30 -35.50 9.58
N LYS A 267 -5.60 -35.22 9.74
CA LYS A 267 -6.73 -36.17 9.62
C LYS A 267 -8.02 -35.53 10.15
N VAL A 268 -9.03 -35.41 9.27
CA VAL A 268 -10.39 -35.97 9.43
C VAL A 268 -11.54 -35.05 8.92
N PHE A 269 -12.32 -35.64 7.99
CA PHE A 269 -13.70 -35.39 7.52
C PHE A 269 -14.05 -34.21 6.57
N SER A 270 -14.36 -34.58 5.33
CA SER A 270 -15.58 -34.16 4.59
C SER A 270 -16.55 -35.36 4.55
N PRO A 271 -17.83 -35.30 4.07
CA PRO A 271 -18.57 -34.20 3.47
C PRO A 271 -20.06 -34.10 3.92
N GLY A 272 -20.77 -33.09 3.41
CA GLY A 272 -22.21 -33.19 3.10
C GLY A 272 -23.00 -31.93 3.40
N TYR A 273 -23.59 -31.30 2.36
CA TYR A 273 -24.96 -30.76 2.36
C TYR A 273 -25.33 -30.32 0.93
N GLY A 274 -26.43 -30.87 0.41
CA GLY A 274 -26.97 -30.62 -0.93
C GLY A 274 -27.79 -29.32 -1.05
N PRO A 275 -28.17 -28.93 -2.28
CA PRO A 275 -28.83 -27.65 -2.55
C PRO A 275 -30.34 -27.72 -2.30
N LYS A 276 -30.92 -26.62 -1.80
CA LYS A 276 -32.37 -26.40 -1.82
C LYS A 276 -32.71 -25.27 -2.78
N GLU A 277 -33.57 -25.60 -3.74
CA GLU A 277 -34.30 -24.69 -4.61
C GLU A 277 -35.26 -23.83 -3.80
N PHE A 278 -35.37 -22.55 -4.15
CA PHE A 278 -36.57 -21.75 -3.93
C PHE A 278 -36.73 -20.76 -5.08
N LEU A 279 -37.74 -20.98 -5.92
CA LEU A 279 -38.38 -19.96 -6.74
C LEU A 279 -39.48 -19.27 -5.91
N PRO A 280 -39.78 -18.00 -6.20
CA PRO A 280 -41.14 -17.73 -6.69
C PRO A 280 -41.19 -16.82 -7.92
N LYS A 281 -42.27 -17.02 -8.69
CA LYS A 281 -42.62 -16.38 -9.97
C LYS A 281 -43.23 -14.98 -9.82
N ALA A 282 -42.81 -14.10 -10.73
CA ALA A 282 -43.53 -13.05 -11.52
C ALA A 282 -44.32 -11.93 -10.77
N ARG A 283 -44.19 -10.64 -11.15
CA ARG A 283 -44.67 -10.07 -12.43
C ARG A 283 -44.08 -8.68 -12.77
N LEU A 284 -43.72 -8.52 -14.06
CA LEU A 284 -43.80 -7.38 -15.02
C LEU A 284 -43.70 -5.92 -14.51
N GLU A 285 -42.96 -4.97 -15.11
CA GLU A 285 -42.40 -4.82 -16.47
C GLU A 285 -41.01 -4.17 -16.38
N VAL A 286 -39.98 -4.80 -16.96
CA VAL A 286 -38.68 -4.16 -17.17
C VAL A 286 -38.47 -4.13 -18.67
N ALA A 287 -38.32 -2.93 -19.23
CA ALA A 287 -37.89 -2.73 -20.60
C ALA A 287 -36.64 -3.61 -20.84
N ARG A 288 -36.80 -4.67 -21.64
CA ARG A 288 -35.69 -5.60 -21.91
C ARG A 288 -34.55 -4.81 -22.55
N PRO A 289 -33.32 -4.91 -22.05
CA PRO A 289 -32.19 -4.28 -22.73
C PRO A 289 -32.10 -4.87 -24.14
N GLN A 290 -32.01 -3.99 -25.14
CA GLN A 290 -31.80 -4.40 -26.52
C GLN A 290 -30.35 -4.90 -26.65
N ILE A 291 -30.17 -6.22 -26.76
CA ILE A 291 -28.85 -6.82 -26.95
C ILE A 291 -28.56 -6.88 -28.45
N ALA A 292 -27.46 -6.27 -28.90
CA ALA A 292 -26.93 -6.47 -30.25
C ALA A 292 -25.77 -7.47 -30.26
N VAL A 293 -25.73 -8.33 -31.27
CA VAL A 293 -24.66 -9.34 -31.46
C VAL A 293 -24.21 -9.40 -32.93
N ALA A 294 -22.97 -9.83 -33.16
CA ALA A 294 -22.42 -10.04 -34.50
C ALA A 294 -22.15 -11.52 -34.74
N VAL A 295 -22.60 -12.06 -35.87
CA VAL A 295 -22.45 -13.48 -36.25
C VAL A 295 -21.47 -13.59 -37.41
N GLY A 296 -20.34 -14.26 -37.18
CA GLY A 296 -19.34 -14.52 -38.22
C GLY A 296 -18.44 -13.34 -38.58
N LEU A 297 -18.57 -12.19 -37.90
CA LEU A 297 -17.63 -11.07 -38.04
C LEU A 297 -17.37 -10.40 -36.68
N SER A 298 -16.19 -9.80 -36.56
CA SER A 298 -15.84 -8.96 -35.42
C SER A 298 -16.20 -7.50 -35.71
N LEU A 299 -16.94 -6.87 -34.78
CA LEU A 299 -17.31 -5.46 -34.86
C LEU A 299 -16.80 -4.73 -33.60
N PRO A 300 -16.36 -3.46 -33.70
CA PRO A 300 -15.97 -2.68 -32.53
C PRO A 300 -17.07 -2.64 -31.48
N GLY A 301 -16.78 -3.13 -30.26
CA GLY A 301 -17.72 -3.12 -29.14
C GLY A 301 -18.85 -4.15 -29.19
N ILE A 302 -18.88 -5.05 -30.19
CA ILE A 302 -19.88 -6.11 -30.32
C ILE A 302 -19.16 -7.46 -30.44
N PRO A 303 -19.41 -8.42 -29.54
CA PRO A 303 -18.77 -9.72 -29.61
C PRO A 303 -19.22 -10.50 -30.86
N ALA A 304 -18.25 -11.12 -31.53
CA ALA A 304 -18.50 -12.12 -32.56
C ALA A 304 -18.97 -13.43 -31.90
N VAL A 305 -20.06 -14.01 -32.40
CA VAL A 305 -20.62 -15.29 -31.93
C VAL A 305 -20.92 -16.20 -33.12
N GLU A 306 -21.00 -17.50 -32.88
CA GLU A 306 -21.41 -18.47 -33.92
C GLU A 306 -22.92 -18.50 -34.10
N ALA A 307 -23.68 -18.29 -33.02
CA ALA A 307 -25.13 -18.22 -33.03
C ALA A 307 -25.61 -17.09 -32.11
N PRO A 308 -26.65 -16.32 -32.49
CA PRO A 308 -27.18 -15.25 -31.66
C PRO A 308 -27.92 -15.84 -30.45
N PRO A 309 -27.77 -15.26 -29.25
CA PRO A 309 -28.53 -15.69 -28.08
C PRO A 309 -30.02 -15.34 -28.25
N ALA A 310 -30.91 -16.12 -27.62
CA ALA A 310 -32.36 -15.92 -27.69
C ALA A 310 -32.84 -14.53 -27.21
N SER A 311 -32.00 -13.81 -26.47
CA SER A 311 -32.26 -12.47 -25.94
C SER A 311 -31.83 -11.34 -26.88
N ALA A 312 -31.25 -11.63 -28.05
CA ALA A 312 -30.80 -10.59 -28.98
C ALA A 312 -31.99 -9.82 -29.58
N ALA A 313 -31.88 -8.50 -29.60
CA ALA A 313 -32.83 -7.60 -30.26
C ALA A 313 -32.36 -7.20 -31.66
N ILE A 314 -31.05 -7.18 -31.91
CA ILE A 314 -30.44 -6.91 -33.21
C ILE A 314 -29.32 -7.94 -33.48
N VAL A 315 -29.28 -8.49 -34.68
CA VAL A 315 -28.25 -9.44 -35.11
C VAL A 315 -27.58 -8.93 -36.39
N PHE A 316 -26.27 -8.76 -36.34
CA PHE A 316 -25.43 -8.37 -37.47
C PHE A 316 -24.76 -9.60 -38.07
N PHE A 317 -24.99 -9.90 -39.34
CA PHE A 317 -24.41 -11.06 -40.01
C PHE A 317 -23.25 -10.68 -40.93
N ALA A 318 -22.26 -11.56 -41.00
CA ALA A 318 -21.30 -11.54 -42.10
C ALA A 318 -22.00 -11.97 -43.40
N PRO A 319 -21.57 -11.47 -44.57
CA PRO A 319 -22.21 -11.80 -45.84
C PRO A 319 -22.33 -13.31 -46.11
N ASP A 320 -21.35 -14.12 -45.69
CA ASP A 320 -21.34 -15.57 -45.85
C ASP A 320 -22.14 -16.32 -44.77
N LYS A 321 -22.43 -15.68 -43.63
CA LYS A 321 -23.14 -16.27 -42.48
C LYS A 321 -24.57 -15.80 -42.29
N ALA A 322 -25.07 -14.92 -43.17
CA ALA A 322 -26.42 -14.39 -43.04
C ALA A 322 -27.48 -15.47 -43.27
N ASP A 323 -28.23 -15.78 -42.22
CA ASP A 323 -29.34 -16.72 -42.23
C ASP A 323 -30.48 -16.18 -41.36
N PRO A 324 -31.60 -15.74 -41.95
CA PRO A 324 -32.76 -15.25 -41.21
C PRO A 324 -33.34 -16.27 -40.21
N SER A 325 -33.15 -17.57 -40.43
CA SER A 325 -33.64 -18.61 -39.52
C SER A 325 -32.93 -18.61 -38.16
N LEU A 326 -31.73 -18.01 -38.09
CA LEU A 326 -30.98 -17.83 -36.85
C LEU A 326 -31.52 -16.67 -36.01
N LEU A 327 -32.44 -15.83 -36.52
CA LEU A 327 -32.96 -14.70 -35.77
C LEU A 327 -33.86 -15.14 -34.60
N PRO A 328 -33.56 -14.70 -33.36
CA PRO A 328 -34.49 -14.89 -32.26
C PRO A 328 -35.85 -14.24 -32.53
N PRO A 329 -36.96 -14.76 -31.96
CA PRO A 329 -38.28 -14.15 -32.11
C PRO A 329 -38.28 -12.67 -31.72
N GLY A 330 -38.62 -11.80 -32.68
CA GLY A 330 -38.68 -10.34 -32.49
C GLY A 330 -37.36 -9.59 -32.70
N ALA A 331 -36.26 -10.28 -33.03
CA ALA A 331 -34.99 -9.65 -33.36
C ALA A 331 -34.98 -9.07 -34.79
N LYS A 332 -34.25 -7.97 -35.00
CA LYS A 332 -33.98 -7.42 -36.34
C LYS A 332 -32.62 -7.94 -36.85
N GLY A 333 -32.59 -8.49 -38.06
CA GLY A 333 -31.34 -8.88 -38.73
C GLY A 333 -30.82 -7.82 -39.70
N CYS A 334 -29.50 -7.68 -39.80
CA CYS A 334 -28.83 -6.84 -40.80
C CYS A 334 -27.57 -7.55 -41.31
N ILE A 335 -27.21 -7.37 -42.59
CA ILE A 335 -25.93 -7.84 -43.15
C ILE A 335 -24.93 -6.69 -43.10
N VAL A 336 -23.73 -6.94 -42.59
CA VAL A 336 -22.68 -5.92 -42.51
C VAL A 336 -21.73 -6.04 -43.68
N GLY A 337 -21.64 -5.00 -44.49
CA GLY A 337 -20.73 -4.93 -45.63
C GLY A 337 -21.11 -3.82 -46.59
N SER A 338 -20.20 -3.52 -47.52
CA SER A 338 -20.42 -2.56 -48.61
C SER A 338 -20.12 -3.15 -49.99
N ASP A 339 -19.75 -4.43 -50.04
CA ASP A 339 -19.33 -5.12 -51.25
C ASP A 339 -20.49 -5.84 -51.96
N ALA A 340 -20.22 -6.33 -53.17
CA ALA A 340 -21.20 -7.06 -53.96
C ALA A 340 -21.69 -8.35 -53.28
N ALA A 341 -20.87 -8.94 -52.40
CA ALA A 341 -21.24 -10.15 -51.67
C ALA A 341 -22.37 -9.87 -50.66
N ALA A 342 -22.24 -8.78 -49.88
CA ALA A 342 -23.27 -8.33 -48.94
C ALA A 342 -24.60 -8.04 -49.65
N TRP A 343 -24.56 -7.33 -50.79
CA TRP A 343 -25.76 -7.00 -51.56
C TRP A 343 -26.43 -8.22 -52.20
N ARG A 344 -25.64 -9.17 -52.75
CA ARG A 344 -26.19 -10.43 -53.27
C ARG A 344 -26.87 -11.22 -52.16
N LYS A 345 -26.25 -11.30 -50.98
CA LYS A 345 -26.83 -12.03 -49.85
C LYS A 345 -28.09 -11.35 -49.32
N ALA A 346 -28.12 -10.02 -49.27
CA ALA A 346 -29.32 -9.27 -48.92
C ALA A 346 -30.48 -9.55 -49.87
N ALA A 347 -30.23 -9.59 -51.18
CA ALA A 347 -31.25 -9.94 -52.17
C ALA A 347 -31.82 -11.36 -51.96
N LEU A 348 -30.98 -12.31 -51.53
CA LEU A 348 -31.41 -13.69 -51.26
C LEU A 348 -32.16 -13.85 -49.93
N THR A 349 -31.75 -13.12 -48.90
CA THR A 349 -32.25 -13.29 -47.52
C THR A 349 -33.33 -12.30 -47.12
N GLY A 350 -33.50 -11.21 -47.87
CA GLY A 350 -34.39 -10.09 -47.53
C GLY A 350 -33.86 -9.21 -46.38
N LEU A 351 -32.65 -9.44 -45.88
CA LEU A 351 -32.06 -8.65 -44.80
C LEU A 351 -31.44 -7.35 -45.35
N PRO A 352 -31.60 -6.20 -44.68
CA PRO A 352 -30.98 -4.95 -45.11
C PRO A 352 -29.45 -4.99 -44.96
N VAL A 353 -28.74 -4.32 -45.88
CA VAL A 353 -27.29 -4.11 -45.79
C VAL A 353 -27.01 -2.82 -45.00
N VAL A 354 -26.05 -2.88 -44.09
CA VAL A 354 -25.53 -1.72 -43.35
C VAL A 354 -24.02 -1.67 -43.46
N SER A 355 -23.45 -0.46 -43.49
CA SER A 355 -22.00 -0.30 -43.40
C SER A 355 -21.51 -0.71 -42.01
N GLN A 356 -20.22 -1.02 -41.88
CA GLN A 356 -19.60 -1.37 -40.60
C GLN A 356 -19.75 -0.24 -39.55
N GLU A 357 -19.63 1.01 -39.99
CA GLU A 357 -19.85 2.23 -39.18
C GLU A 357 -21.31 2.35 -38.72
N LYS A 358 -22.25 2.06 -39.64
CA LYS A 358 -23.68 2.07 -39.32
C LYS A 358 -24.06 0.92 -38.41
N ALA A 359 -23.45 -0.26 -38.55
CA ALA A 359 -23.62 -1.38 -37.63
C ALA A 359 -23.11 -1.03 -36.23
N ALA A 360 -21.96 -0.37 -36.13
CA ALA A 360 -21.39 0.09 -34.87
C ALA A 360 -22.26 1.16 -34.16
N THR A 361 -23.03 1.95 -34.91
CA THR A 361 -23.97 2.95 -34.37
C THR A 361 -25.37 2.41 -34.11
N LEU A 362 -25.82 1.41 -34.88
CA LEU A 362 -27.12 0.73 -34.71
C LEU A 362 -27.10 -0.32 -33.61
N ALA A 363 -25.94 -0.91 -33.32
CA ALA A 363 -25.77 -1.58 -32.06
C ALA A 363 -26.03 -0.54 -30.99
N PRO A 364 -27.06 -0.69 -30.12
CA PRO A 364 -27.08 0.09 -28.90
C PRO A 364 -25.71 -0.14 -28.30
N VAL A 365 -24.91 0.94 -28.20
CA VAL A 365 -23.62 0.93 -27.52
C VAL A 365 -23.86 0.07 -26.30
N SER A 366 -23.32 -1.16 -26.29
CA SER A 366 -23.46 -2.07 -25.16
C SER A 366 -23.13 -1.21 -23.97
N ARG A 367 -24.16 -0.88 -23.17
CA ARG A 367 -24.22 0.33 -22.33
C ARG A 367 -22.82 0.58 -21.80
N ALA A 368 -22.13 1.60 -22.33
CA ALA A 368 -20.68 1.71 -22.18
C ALA A 368 -20.34 1.42 -20.71
N ALA A 369 -19.59 0.34 -20.49
CA ALA A 369 -19.39 -0.19 -19.16
C ALA A 369 -18.91 0.93 -18.25
N SER A 370 -19.67 1.21 -17.20
CA SER A 370 -19.38 2.39 -16.40
C SER A 370 -18.34 2.03 -15.34
N CYS A 371 -17.23 2.78 -15.33
CA CYS A 371 -16.16 2.62 -14.36
C CYS A 371 -16.26 3.72 -13.28
N THR A 372 -16.55 3.31 -12.05
CA THR A 372 -16.53 4.20 -10.87
C THR A 372 -15.36 3.86 -9.98
N VAL A 373 -14.41 4.79 -9.85
CA VAL A 373 -13.23 4.61 -9.00
C VAL A 373 -13.44 5.34 -7.67
N VAL A 374 -13.25 4.65 -6.55
CA VAL A 374 -13.30 5.23 -5.20
C VAL A 374 -11.87 5.44 -4.71
N TYR A 375 -11.44 6.69 -4.68
CA TYR A 375 -10.04 7.05 -4.42
C TYR A 375 -9.90 8.12 -3.34
N SER A 376 -8.75 8.10 -2.67
CA SER A 376 -8.27 9.13 -1.78
C SER A 376 -6.78 8.95 -1.64
N SER A 377 -6.04 10.05 -1.59
CA SER A 377 -4.62 10.04 -1.21
C SER A 377 -4.41 9.83 0.30
N SER A 378 -5.49 9.72 1.08
CA SER A 378 -5.48 9.46 2.52
C SER A 378 -5.99 8.05 2.84
N THR A 379 -5.50 7.48 3.95
CA THR A 379 -5.91 6.17 4.46
C THR A 379 -7.10 6.30 5.40
N ALA A 380 -7.86 5.21 5.57
CA ALA A 380 -8.97 5.11 6.53
C ALA A 380 -10.10 6.16 6.42
N VAL A 381 -10.27 6.83 5.28
CA VAL A 381 -11.36 7.81 5.05
C VAL A 381 -12.73 7.18 4.71
N GLY A 382 -12.80 5.84 4.55
CA GLY A 382 -14.03 5.11 4.22
C GLY A 382 -14.23 4.72 2.75
N LYS A 383 -13.15 4.69 1.95
CA LYS A 383 -13.18 4.24 0.54
C LYS A 383 -13.83 2.85 0.38
N THR A 384 -13.32 1.88 1.12
CA THR A 384 -13.83 0.50 1.14
C THR A 384 -15.31 0.42 1.49
N SER A 385 -15.77 1.21 2.47
CA SER A 385 -17.19 1.25 2.86
C SER A 385 -18.08 1.75 1.73
N VAL A 386 -17.62 2.79 1.02
CA VAL A 386 -18.33 3.34 -0.14
C VAL A 386 -18.32 2.34 -1.29
N ALA A 387 -17.15 1.81 -1.66
CA ALA A 387 -17.00 0.89 -2.79
C ALA A 387 -17.82 -0.39 -2.60
N PHE A 388 -17.75 -1.02 -1.43
CA PHE A 388 -18.47 -2.25 -1.12
C PHE A 388 -19.99 -2.05 -1.10
N THR A 389 -20.46 -0.96 -0.48
CA THR A 389 -21.89 -0.63 -0.45
C THR A 389 -22.43 -0.27 -1.83
N LEU A 390 -21.67 0.53 -2.61
CA LEU A 390 -22.03 0.93 -3.96
C LEU A 390 -22.12 -0.27 -4.91
N ALA A 391 -21.15 -1.19 -4.85
CA ALA A 391 -21.16 -2.40 -5.67
C ALA A 391 -22.39 -3.27 -5.36
N ALA A 392 -22.71 -3.47 -4.08
CA ALA A 392 -23.87 -4.24 -3.67
C ALA A 392 -25.22 -3.58 -4.04
N LEU A 393 -25.29 -2.25 -4.07
CA LEU A 393 -26.47 -1.53 -4.57
C LEU A 393 -26.65 -1.71 -6.08
N LEU A 394 -25.58 -1.50 -6.85
CA LEU A 394 -25.61 -1.64 -8.31
C LEU A 394 -25.92 -3.07 -8.75
N ALA A 395 -25.48 -4.07 -7.98
CA ALA A 395 -25.66 -5.49 -8.26
C ALA A 395 -27.13 -5.94 -8.26
N LYS A 396 -28.04 -5.15 -7.70
CA LYS A 396 -29.49 -5.42 -7.73
C LYS A 396 -30.06 -5.40 -9.15
N GLU A 397 -29.45 -4.63 -10.06
CA GLU A 397 -29.99 -4.39 -11.41
C GLU A 397 -28.97 -4.59 -12.53
N ARG A 398 -27.68 -4.75 -12.21
CA ARG A 398 -26.58 -4.73 -13.18
C ARG A 398 -25.55 -5.83 -12.90
N ARG A 399 -24.82 -6.26 -13.94
CA ARG A 399 -23.62 -7.09 -13.77
C ARG A 399 -22.49 -6.21 -13.27
N VAL A 400 -22.16 -6.33 -12.00
CA VAL A 400 -21.14 -5.52 -11.33
C VAL A 400 -19.88 -6.35 -11.08
N CYS A 401 -18.73 -5.74 -11.31
CA CYS A 401 -17.46 -6.23 -10.77
C CYS A 401 -16.93 -5.22 -9.74
N LEU A 402 -16.54 -5.70 -8.56
CA LEU A 402 -15.83 -4.93 -7.55
C LEU A 402 -14.35 -5.34 -7.57
N VAL A 403 -13.44 -4.37 -7.59
CA VAL A 403 -12.00 -4.62 -7.69
C VAL A 403 -11.29 -3.98 -6.49
N ASP A 404 -10.47 -4.77 -5.79
CA ASP A 404 -9.56 -4.30 -4.76
C ASP A 404 -8.15 -4.11 -5.36
N THR A 405 -7.64 -2.88 -5.33
CA THR A 405 -6.29 -2.54 -5.82
C THR A 405 -5.32 -2.21 -4.68
N ASP A 406 -5.71 -2.47 -3.42
CA ASP A 406 -4.85 -2.25 -2.25
C ASP A 406 -4.05 -3.51 -1.90
N SER A 407 -2.86 -3.62 -2.46
CA SER A 407 -1.90 -4.69 -2.17
C SER A 407 -1.26 -4.66 -0.78
N GLY A 408 -1.24 -3.49 -0.13
CA GLY A 408 -0.54 -3.33 1.14
C GLY A 408 -1.38 -3.76 2.33
N LYS A 409 -2.67 -3.38 2.33
CA LYS A 409 -3.63 -3.74 3.37
C LYS A 409 -4.99 -4.00 2.72
N PRO A 410 -5.17 -5.18 2.07
CA PRO A 410 -6.33 -5.49 1.22
C PRO A 410 -7.58 -5.69 2.08
N THR A 411 -8.08 -4.59 2.64
CA THR A 411 -9.17 -4.57 3.63
C THR A 411 -10.46 -5.05 2.98
N LEU A 412 -10.67 -4.66 1.71
CA LEU A 412 -11.81 -5.11 0.94
C LEU A 412 -11.71 -6.60 0.61
N THR A 413 -10.53 -7.10 0.25
CA THR A 413 -10.30 -8.54 0.05
C THR A 413 -10.64 -9.31 1.31
N HIS A 414 -10.10 -8.94 2.47
CA HIS A 414 -10.45 -9.60 3.73
C HIS A 414 -11.94 -9.49 4.06
N LEU A 415 -12.57 -8.36 3.75
CA LEU A 415 -14.00 -8.15 3.97
C LEU A 415 -14.85 -9.12 3.12
N VAL A 416 -14.45 -9.37 1.87
CA VAL A 416 -15.20 -10.20 0.92
C VAL A 416 -14.88 -11.68 1.08
N THR A 417 -13.59 -12.03 1.21
CA THR A 417 -13.10 -13.42 1.17
C THR A 417 -12.88 -14.01 2.56
N GLY A 418 -12.72 -13.15 3.58
CA GLY A 418 -12.28 -13.54 4.91
C GLY A 418 -10.79 -13.86 5.03
N GLN A 419 -10.00 -13.61 3.99
CA GLN A 419 -8.56 -13.86 3.92
C GLN A 419 -7.83 -12.60 3.42
N TYR A 420 -6.63 -12.34 3.93
CA TYR A 420 -5.83 -11.18 3.50
C TYR A 420 -5.02 -11.47 2.23
N ASP A 421 -4.55 -12.70 2.06
CA ASP A 421 -3.56 -13.05 1.03
C ASP A 421 -4.18 -13.59 -0.27
N THR A 422 -5.49 -13.41 -0.47
CA THR A 422 -6.15 -13.86 -1.70
C THR A 422 -5.71 -12.96 -2.86
N ALA A 423 -4.75 -13.41 -3.67
CA ALA A 423 -4.41 -12.74 -4.92
C ALA A 423 -5.50 -12.99 -5.98
N GLY A 424 -5.81 -11.98 -6.78
CA GLY A 424 -6.84 -12.06 -7.82
C GLY A 424 -6.33 -11.70 -9.20
N SER A 425 -7.02 -12.23 -10.21
CA SER A 425 -6.82 -11.84 -11.61
C SER A 425 -8.04 -11.10 -12.11
N LEU A 426 -7.83 -10.01 -12.84
CA LEU A 426 -8.90 -9.28 -13.54
C LEU A 426 -9.55 -10.16 -14.62
N GLU A 427 -8.88 -11.22 -15.08
CA GLU A 427 -9.40 -12.10 -16.13
C GLU A 427 -10.43 -13.09 -15.60
N THR A 428 -10.27 -13.50 -14.34
CA THR A 428 -11.08 -14.51 -13.65
C THR A 428 -11.65 -13.97 -12.32
N PRO A 429 -12.50 -12.91 -12.34
CA PRO A 429 -13.24 -12.50 -11.14
C PRO A 429 -14.13 -13.64 -10.64
N PHE A 430 -14.22 -13.83 -9.33
CA PHE A 430 -15.11 -14.84 -8.76
C PHE A 430 -16.42 -14.23 -8.28
N SER A 431 -17.50 -15.00 -8.31
CA SER A 431 -18.83 -14.54 -7.89
C SER A 431 -18.96 -14.51 -6.37
N THR A 432 -19.49 -13.42 -5.83
CA THR A 432 -19.78 -13.29 -4.40
C THR A 432 -21.22 -13.71 -4.09
N LYS A 433 -21.49 -14.01 -2.81
CA LYS A 433 -22.86 -14.28 -2.32
C LYS A 433 -23.79 -13.07 -2.36
N TRP A 434 -23.29 -11.88 -2.68
CA TRP A 434 -24.05 -10.62 -2.70
C TRP A 434 -24.44 -10.14 -4.10
N GLY A 435 -24.24 -10.99 -5.12
CA GLY A 435 -24.73 -10.73 -6.49
C GLY A 435 -23.77 -9.96 -7.40
N PHE A 436 -22.54 -9.66 -6.97
CA PHE A 436 -21.49 -9.09 -7.82
C PHE A 436 -20.27 -10.01 -7.92
N SER A 437 -19.48 -9.83 -8.97
CA SER A 437 -18.16 -10.45 -9.11
C SER A 437 -17.08 -9.65 -8.40
N PHE A 438 -16.04 -10.30 -7.90
CA PHE A 438 -14.97 -9.67 -7.15
C PHE A 438 -13.59 -10.07 -7.68
N VAL A 439 -12.69 -9.08 -7.77
CA VAL A 439 -11.27 -9.25 -8.01
C VAL A 439 -10.53 -8.85 -6.73
N PRO A 440 -10.00 -9.80 -5.97
CA PRO A 440 -9.22 -9.51 -4.78
C PRO A 440 -7.82 -9.04 -5.17
N ASN A 441 -7.20 -8.22 -4.32
CA ASN A 441 -5.80 -7.81 -4.36
C ASN A 441 -5.13 -7.87 -5.76
N ALA A 442 -5.44 -6.89 -6.61
CA ALA A 442 -4.86 -6.81 -7.95
C ALA A 442 -3.32 -6.67 -7.85
N PRO A 443 -2.54 -7.40 -8.68
CA PRO A 443 -1.09 -7.50 -8.51
C PRO A 443 -0.36 -6.19 -8.79
N ASP A 444 0.67 -5.90 -8.01
CA ASP A 444 1.49 -4.68 -8.15
C ASP A 444 2.55 -4.81 -9.25
N GLU A 445 3.02 -6.02 -9.50
CA GLU A 445 4.07 -6.35 -10.48
C GLU A 445 3.46 -6.49 -11.88
N THR A 446 3.03 -5.38 -12.46
CA THR A 446 2.50 -5.34 -13.84
C THR A 446 2.87 -4.02 -14.49
N SER A 447 3.14 -4.00 -15.80
CA SER A 447 3.36 -2.73 -16.49
C SER A 447 2.05 -1.93 -16.59
N VAL A 448 2.16 -0.60 -16.70
CA VAL A 448 0.99 0.27 -16.90
C VAL A 448 0.21 -0.10 -18.18
N GLN A 449 0.90 -0.57 -19.22
CA GLN A 449 0.28 -0.94 -20.49
C GLN A 449 -0.54 -2.24 -20.37
N GLU A 450 0.03 -3.29 -19.77
CA GLU A 450 -0.69 -4.54 -19.50
C GLU A 450 -1.89 -4.30 -18.59
N ALA A 451 -1.72 -3.45 -17.56
CA ALA A 451 -2.82 -3.06 -16.68
C ALA A 451 -3.96 -2.38 -17.46
N LYS A 452 -3.65 -1.46 -18.38
CA LYS A 452 -4.66 -0.80 -19.24
C LYS A 452 -5.43 -1.80 -20.11
N GLU A 453 -4.74 -2.78 -20.67
CA GLU A 453 -5.36 -3.81 -21.51
C GLU A 453 -6.25 -4.75 -20.69
N ALA A 454 -5.77 -5.19 -19.52
CA ALA A 454 -6.54 -6.01 -18.60
C ALA A 454 -7.80 -5.29 -18.09
N VAL A 455 -7.67 -4.00 -17.72
CA VAL A 455 -8.81 -3.15 -17.35
C VAL A 455 -9.79 -3.01 -18.51
N GLY A 456 -9.31 -2.82 -19.74
CA GLY A 456 -10.15 -2.76 -20.94
C GLY A 456 -10.96 -4.05 -21.15
N ARG A 457 -10.32 -5.22 -21.00
CA ARG A 457 -11.00 -6.52 -21.08
C ARG A 457 -12.01 -6.72 -19.95
N LEU A 458 -11.71 -6.26 -18.74
CA LEU A 458 -12.64 -6.34 -17.61
C LEU A 458 -13.88 -5.47 -17.86
N LEU A 459 -13.70 -4.22 -18.27
CA LEU A 459 -14.80 -3.30 -18.57
C LEU A 459 -15.71 -3.87 -19.66
N ALA A 460 -15.18 -4.55 -20.67
CA ALA A 460 -16.01 -5.19 -21.70
C ALA A 460 -16.93 -6.32 -21.17
N LYS A 461 -16.66 -6.90 -20.00
CA LYS A 461 -17.43 -8.03 -19.43
C LYS A 461 -18.60 -7.62 -18.53
N TYR A 462 -18.55 -6.41 -17.96
CA TYR A 462 -19.47 -5.96 -16.91
C TYR A 462 -20.20 -4.68 -17.30
N ASP A 463 -21.39 -4.47 -16.75
CA ASP A 463 -22.15 -3.24 -16.99
C ASP A 463 -21.63 -2.10 -16.11
N GLU A 464 -21.09 -2.45 -14.94
CA GLU A 464 -20.46 -1.53 -13.97
C GLU A 464 -19.21 -2.17 -13.37
N VAL A 465 -18.15 -1.38 -13.24
CA VAL A 465 -16.96 -1.75 -12.47
C VAL A 465 -16.73 -0.70 -11.38
N VAL A 466 -16.72 -1.16 -10.13
CA VAL A 466 -16.42 -0.35 -8.96
C VAL A 466 -15.02 -0.71 -8.47
N VAL A 467 -14.17 0.29 -8.24
CA VAL A 467 -12.76 0.07 -7.87
C VAL A 467 -12.50 0.70 -6.51
N ASP A 468 -12.01 -0.10 -5.56
CA ASP A 468 -11.47 0.39 -4.29
C ASP A 468 -9.97 0.58 -4.44
N CYS A 469 -9.52 1.83 -4.27
CA CYS A 469 -8.13 2.20 -4.41
C CYS A 469 -7.41 2.39 -3.07
N PRO A 470 -6.12 2.06 -2.98
CA PRO A 470 -5.31 2.28 -1.78
C PRO A 470 -5.15 3.77 -1.46
N GLY A 471 -4.96 4.08 -0.17
CA GLY A 471 -4.75 5.44 0.32
C GLY A 471 -3.34 5.98 0.11
N ARG A 472 -2.89 6.19 -1.14
CA ARG A 472 -1.53 6.64 -1.46
C ARG A 472 -1.48 7.60 -2.65
N LEU A 473 -0.47 8.47 -2.66
CA LEU A 473 -0.19 9.37 -3.79
C LEU A 473 0.55 8.69 -4.94
N ASN A 474 1.39 7.69 -4.64
CA ASN A 474 2.09 6.92 -5.66
C ASN A 474 1.08 6.03 -6.40
N LEU A 475 0.89 6.30 -7.69
CA LEU A 475 -0.09 5.59 -8.49
C LEU A 475 0.47 4.25 -8.95
N LEU A 476 -0.14 3.16 -8.46
CA LEU A 476 0.17 1.84 -8.97
C LEU A 476 -0.36 1.65 -10.40
N PRO A 477 0.22 0.71 -11.16
CA PRO A 477 -0.18 0.42 -12.53
C PRO A 477 -1.70 0.23 -12.72
N TYR A 478 -2.34 -0.63 -11.94
CA TYR A 478 -3.80 -0.83 -12.01
C TYR A 478 -4.58 0.39 -11.54
N MET A 479 -4.12 1.07 -10.47
CA MET A 479 -4.79 2.26 -9.96
C MET A 479 -4.77 3.38 -11.02
N GLU A 480 -3.64 3.62 -11.68
CA GLU A 480 -3.53 4.58 -12.78
C GLU A 480 -4.41 4.16 -13.97
N ALA A 481 -4.38 2.88 -14.37
CA ALA A 481 -5.18 2.37 -15.47
C ALA A 481 -6.69 2.58 -15.23
N PHE A 482 -7.18 2.25 -14.03
CA PHE A 482 -8.57 2.49 -13.64
C PHE A 482 -8.91 3.97 -13.56
N LEU A 483 -8.08 4.80 -12.93
CA LEU A 483 -8.32 6.25 -12.84
C LEU A 483 -8.44 6.89 -14.23
N ARG A 484 -7.57 6.53 -15.18
CA ARG A 484 -7.63 7.05 -16.55
C ARG A 484 -8.86 6.56 -17.35
N LYS A 485 -9.36 5.36 -17.03
CA LYS A 485 -10.55 4.77 -17.66
C LYS A 485 -11.85 5.11 -16.93
N ALA A 486 -11.77 5.76 -15.76
CA ALA A 486 -12.94 6.10 -14.97
C ALA A 486 -13.89 7.04 -15.73
N ASP A 487 -15.17 6.73 -15.66
CA ASP A 487 -16.23 7.68 -16.03
C ASP A 487 -16.55 8.62 -14.86
N ARG A 488 -16.27 8.14 -13.64
CA ARG A 488 -16.46 8.90 -12.40
C ARG A 488 -15.41 8.50 -11.38
N VAL A 489 -14.81 9.51 -10.74
CA VAL A 489 -13.92 9.31 -9.60
C VAL A 489 -14.60 9.90 -8.36
N LEU A 490 -14.87 9.06 -7.37
CA LEU A 490 -15.33 9.49 -6.05
C LEU A 490 -14.09 9.78 -5.21
N LEU A 491 -13.72 11.05 -5.12
CA LEU A 491 -12.60 11.50 -4.30
C LEU A 491 -13.06 11.66 -2.86
N VAL A 492 -12.73 10.68 -2.02
CA VAL A 492 -13.21 10.59 -0.64
C VAL A 492 -12.27 11.32 0.32
N SER A 493 -12.83 12.17 1.18
CA SER A 493 -12.11 12.80 2.30
C SER A 493 -12.90 12.58 3.60
N ASP A 494 -12.20 12.50 4.74
CA ASP A 494 -12.86 12.63 6.04
C ASP A 494 -12.71 14.06 6.58
N CYS A 495 -13.32 14.32 7.72
CA CYS A 495 -13.35 15.65 8.32
C CYS A 495 -12.10 16.00 9.16
N THR A 496 -10.93 15.40 8.85
CA THR A 496 -9.67 15.68 9.53
C THR A 496 -8.75 16.57 8.68
N ASN A 497 -7.94 17.42 9.32
CA ASN A 497 -6.95 18.26 8.61
C ASN A 497 -5.98 17.42 7.75
N ARG A 498 -5.60 16.23 8.23
CA ARG A 498 -4.70 15.31 7.51
C ARG A 498 -5.31 14.84 6.19
N SER A 499 -6.56 14.38 6.22
CA SER A 499 -7.26 13.95 5.00
C SER A 499 -7.44 15.10 4.03
N VAL A 500 -7.89 16.26 4.52
CA VAL A 500 -8.09 17.47 3.71
C VAL A 500 -6.81 17.88 2.99
N ALA A 501 -5.68 17.94 3.70
CA ALA A 501 -4.39 18.31 3.10
C ALA A 501 -3.95 17.30 2.03
N ALA A 502 -4.07 16.00 2.29
CA ALA A 502 -3.72 14.96 1.33
C ALA A 502 -4.60 15.05 0.07
N VAL A 503 -5.91 15.18 0.25
CA VAL A 503 -6.88 15.26 -0.85
C VAL A 503 -6.68 16.53 -1.67
N ARG A 504 -6.43 17.67 -1.02
CA ARG A 504 -6.07 18.94 -1.69
C ARG A 504 -4.82 18.79 -2.56
N ASN A 505 -3.77 18.13 -2.06
CA ASN A 505 -2.54 17.95 -2.82
C ASN A 505 -2.78 17.12 -4.10
N PHE A 506 -3.60 16.06 -4.01
CA PHE A 506 -4.00 15.29 -5.17
C PHE A 506 -4.89 16.11 -6.13
N ALA A 507 -5.81 16.91 -5.58
CA ALA A 507 -6.73 17.74 -6.35
C ALA A 507 -6.01 18.80 -7.21
N VAL A 508 -4.97 19.44 -6.66
CA VAL A 508 -4.23 20.52 -7.34
C VAL A 508 -3.31 19.99 -8.44
N GLY A 509 -2.65 18.85 -8.23
CA GLY A 509 -1.67 18.29 -9.17
C GLY A 509 -2.15 17.03 -9.89
N GLY A 510 -2.41 15.97 -9.12
CA GLY A 510 -2.65 14.62 -9.64
C GLY A 510 -3.85 14.50 -10.57
N MET A 511 -4.96 15.20 -10.29
CA MET A 511 -6.15 15.16 -11.16
C MET A 511 -5.88 15.72 -12.56
N ARG A 512 -5.05 16.78 -12.66
CA ARG A 512 -4.71 17.40 -13.94
C ARG A 512 -3.79 16.50 -14.75
N GLU A 513 -2.79 15.91 -14.12
CA GLU A 513 -1.86 14.97 -14.76
C GLU A 513 -2.56 13.71 -15.30
N LEU A 514 -3.58 13.25 -14.59
CA LEU A 514 -4.39 12.11 -15.01
C LEU A 514 -5.50 12.48 -16.01
N GLY A 515 -5.84 13.76 -16.16
CA GLY A 515 -6.95 14.22 -17.01
C GLY A 515 -8.31 13.77 -16.49
N ILE A 516 -8.52 13.76 -15.17
CA ILE A 516 -9.74 13.26 -14.51
C ILE A 516 -10.53 14.33 -13.75
N ALA A 517 -10.09 15.59 -13.81
CA ALA A 517 -10.65 16.68 -12.99
C ALA A 517 -12.15 16.90 -13.25
N ASP A 518 -12.59 16.77 -14.50
CA ASP A 518 -13.98 16.89 -14.96
C ASP A 518 -14.89 15.75 -14.51
N LYS A 519 -14.31 14.59 -14.21
CA LYS A 519 -15.02 13.37 -13.78
C LYS A 519 -14.95 13.13 -12.27
N THR A 520 -14.23 13.97 -11.54
CA THR A 520 -13.97 13.78 -10.12
C THR A 520 -15.00 14.53 -9.27
N LEU A 521 -15.61 13.79 -8.34
CA LEU A 521 -16.63 14.27 -7.42
C LEU A 521 -16.10 14.18 -5.98
N LEU A 522 -16.10 15.29 -5.25
CA LEU A 522 -15.68 15.30 -3.84
C LEU A 522 -16.79 14.70 -2.98
N VAL A 523 -16.46 13.62 -2.27
CA VAL A 523 -17.33 12.96 -1.29
C VAL A 523 -16.71 13.12 0.08
N VAL A 524 -17.43 13.73 1.02
CA VAL A 524 -16.93 13.92 2.39
C VAL A 524 -17.64 12.96 3.34
N ASN A 525 -16.85 12.09 3.96
CA ASN A 525 -17.32 11.08 4.88
C ASN A 525 -17.19 11.50 6.34
N ARG A 526 -18.33 11.66 7.03
CA ARG A 526 -18.38 11.94 8.46
C ARG A 526 -18.25 10.64 9.24
N LYS A 527 -17.01 10.19 9.44
CA LYS A 527 -16.72 9.00 10.25
C LYS A 527 -17.22 9.11 11.69
N GLU A 528 -17.33 10.32 12.22
CA GLU A 528 -17.79 10.60 13.59
C GLU A 528 -19.08 11.42 13.57
N ALA A 529 -19.93 11.23 14.57
CA ALA A 529 -21.18 12.00 14.70
C ALA A 529 -20.93 13.52 14.78
N ARG A 530 -19.86 13.92 15.46
CA ARG A 530 -19.43 15.31 15.65
C ARG A 530 -18.01 15.51 15.10
N PRO A 531 -17.87 15.64 13.76
CA PRO A 531 -16.56 15.78 13.15
C PRO A 531 -15.91 17.12 13.51
N PHE A 532 -14.58 17.16 13.51
CA PHE A 532 -13.80 18.38 13.77
C PHE A 532 -14.03 19.47 12.72
N LEU A 533 -14.01 19.11 11.43
CA LEU A 533 -14.38 20.02 10.33
C LEU A 533 -15.78 19.70 9.82
N LYS A 534 -16.53 20.73 9.41
CA LYS A 534 -17.78 20.51 8.68
C LYS A 534 -17.49 20.11 7.22
N PRO A 535 -18.35 19.30 6.58
CA PRO A 535 -18.16 18.92 5.17
C PRO A 535 -18.00 20.09 4.19
N LYS A 536 -18.71 21.20 4.45
CA LYS A 536 -18.56 22.44 3.65
C LYS A 536 -17.16 23.05 3.78
N GLU A 537 -16.63 23.12 5.00
CA GLU A 537 -15.28 23.63 5.26
C GLU A 537 -14.20 22.72 4.64
N VAL A 538 -14.43 21.40 4.62
CA VAL A 538 -13.56 20.45 3.90
C VAL A 538 -13.53 20.78 2.42
N ALA A 539 -14.69 20.99 1.79
CA ALA A 539 -14.80 21.30 0.37
C ALA A 539 -14.10 22.63 0.01
N GLU A 540 -14.31 23.67 0.82
CA GLU A 540 -13.62 24.96 0.67
C GLU A 540 -12.09 24.80 0.74
N ARG A 541 -11.58 24.04 1.71
CA ARG A 541 -10.13 23.83 1.89
C ARG A 541 -9.52 22.94 0.81
N VAL A 542 -10.24 21.95 0.31
CA VAL A 542 -9.82 21.14 -0.83
C VAL A 542 -9.82 21.97 -2.11
N GLY A 543 -10.68 22.98 -2.21
CA GLY A 543 -10.87 23.78 -3.41
C GLY A 543 -11.73 23.06 -4.46
N MET A 544 -12.64 22.19 -4.02
CA MET A 544 -13.57 21.45 -4.89
C MET A 544 -15.01 21.55 -4.37
N PRO A 545 -16.02 21.64 -5.24
CA PRO A 545 -17.42 21.61 -4.81
C PRO A 545 -17.76 20.32 -4.07
N LEU A 546 -18.45 20.43 -2.93
CA LEU A 546 -18.99 19.28 -2.23
C LEU A 546 -20.08 18.61 -3.08
N HIS A 547 -19.85 17.38 -3.55
CA HIS A 547 -20.86 16.64 -4.31
C HIS A 547 -21.78 15.85 -3.37
N LEU A 548 -21.22 15.17 -2.38
CA LEU A 548 -21.97 14.33 -1.45
C LEU A 548 -21.37 14.37 -0.04
N GLU A 549 -22.23 14.49 0.95
CA GLU A 549 -21.91 14.23 2.36
C GLU A 549 -22.40 12.82 2.72
N LEU A 550 -21.50 12.00 3.26
CA LEU A 550 -21.85 10.73 3.88
C LEU A 550 -21.97 10.94 5.39
N PRO A 551 -23.17 10.76 5.98
CA PRO A 551 -23.38 10.95 7.41
C PRO A 551 -22.74 9.82 8.22
N HIS A 552 -22.45 10.10 9.50
CA HIS A 552 -22.02 9.08 10.45
C HIS A 552 -23.10 8.01 10.62
N ASP A 553 -22.67 6.76 10.60
CA ASP A 553 -23.54 5.60 10.73
C ASP A 553 -22.80 4.45 11.42
N ALA A 554 -23.29 4.07 12.61
CA ALA A 554 -22.72 2.97 13.39
C ALA A 554 -22.85 1.60 12.68
N LEU A 555 -23.73 1.47 11.69
CA LEU A 555 -23.84 0.24 10.91
C LEU A 555 -22.61 0.00 10.02
N VAL A 556 -21.84 1.05 9.71
CA VAL A 556 -20.60 0.92 8.93
C VAL A 556 -19.57 0.08 9.68
N GLU A 557 -19.48 0.19 11.00
CA GLU A 557 -18.58 -0.66 11.81
C GLU A 557 -19.03 -2.13 11.77
N ARG A 558 -20.33 -2.35 11.96
CA ARG A 558 -20.93 -3.69 11.86
C ARG A 558 -20.75 -4.33 10.49
N MET A 559 -20.74 -3.54 9.41
CA MET A 559 -20.44 -4.02 8.05
C MET A 559 -19.08 -4.71 7.97
N PHE A 560 -18.07 -4.20 8.67
CA PHE A 560 -16.75 -4.82 8.75
C PHE A 560 -16.73 -6.05 9.67
N GLU A 561 -17.42 -5.98 10.82
CA GLU A 561 -17.50 -7.09 11.78
C GLU A 561 -18.22 -8.31 11.19
N GLU A 562 -19.39 -8.09 10.59
CA GLU A 562 -20.26 -9.12 10.02
C GLU A 562 -19.88 -9.48 8.57
N ARG A 563 -18.91 -8.76 7.99
CA ARG A 563 -18.40 -8.98 6.63
C ARG A 563 -19.51 -9.08 5.59
N GLN A 564 -20.43 -8.13 5.61
CA GLN A 564 -21.54 -8.06 4.66
C GLN A 564 -21.86 -6.61 4.31
N PRO A 565 -22.30 -6.29 3.09
CA PRO A 565 -22.58 -4.92 2.70
C PRO A 565 -23.84 -4.41 3.40
N LEU A 566 -23.93 -3.09 3.60
CA LEU A 566 -25.05 -2.44 4.30
C LEU A 566 -26.42 -2.77 3.72
N THR A 567 -26.49 -3.07 2.42
CA THR A 567 -27.72 -3.49 1.71
C THR A 567 -28.35 -4.78 2.23
N HIS A 568 -27.59 -5.61 2.95
CA HIS A 568 -28.04 -6.91 3.44
C HIS A 568 -28.38 -6.93 4.93
N PHE A 569 -28.17 -5.81 5.64
CA PHE A 569 -28.56 -5.69 7.04
C PHE A 569 -30.07 -5.55 7.18
N LYS A 570 -30.65 -6.36 8.08
CA LYS A 570 -32.04 -6.21 8.53
C LYS A 570 -32.06 -5.28 9.75
N THR A 571 -32.32 -4.00 9.54
CA THR A 571 -32.39 -3.01 10.63
C THR A 571 -33.77 -2.38 10.71
N LYS A 572 -34.21 -2.07 11.94
CA LYS A 572 -35.46 -1.33 12.18
C LYS A 572 -35.38 0.12 11.68
N LYS A 573 -34.18 0.71 11.74
CA LYS A 573 -33.90 2.07 11.26
C LYS A 573 -33.08 1.98 9.96
N PRO A 574 -33.43 2.76 8.92
CA PRO A 574 -32.64 2.80 7.70
C PRO A 574 -31.25 3.38 7.97
N SER A 575 -30.24 2.85 7.29
CA SER A 575 -28.87 3.35 7.34
C SER A 575 -28.79 4.72 6.64
N PRO A 576 -28.49 5.82 7.36
CA PRO A 576 -28.31 7.12 6.71
C PRO A 576 -27.10 7.13 5.75
N PHE A 577 -26.07 6.32 6.00
CA PHE A 577 -24.94 6.15 5.08
C PHE A 577 -25.39 5.48 3.77
N LEU A 578 -26.15 4.38 3.88
CA LEU A 578 -26.70 3.68 2.72
C LEU A 578 -27.57 4.61 1.86
N ALA A 579 -28.49 5.34 2.50
CA ALA A 579 -29.36 6.30 1.81
C ALA A 579 -28.55 7.42 1.11
N ALA A 580 -27.42 7.85 1.68
CA ALA A 580 -26.54 8.82 1.03
C ALA A 580 -25.81 8.21 -0.18
N VAL A 581 -25.34 6.96 -0.09
CA VAL A 581 -24.72 6.25 -1.22
C VAL A 581 -25.74 5.99 -2.35
N GLU A 582 -26.99 5.69 -2.02
CA GLU A 582 -28.07 5.52 -3.01
C GLU A 582 -28.29 6.78 -3.87
N LYS A 583 -28.12 7.98 -3.30
CA LYS A 583 -28.20 9.25 -4.07
C LYS A 583 -27.15 9.37 -5.18
N LEU A 584 -26.01 8.66 -5.09
CA LEU A 584 -25.02 8.62 -6.18
C LEU A 584 -25.57 7.96 -7.45
N LEU A 585 -26.57 7.09 -7.28
CA LEU A 585 -27.25 6.36 -8.37
C LEU A 585 -28.36 7.21 -9.01
N GLU A 586 -29.05 8.04 -8.23
CA GLU A 586 -30.09 8.94 -8.73
C GLU A 586 -29.50 10.02 -9.65
N ASN A 587 -28.36 10.59 -9.25
CA ASN A 587 -27.62 11.59 -10.04
C ASN A 587 -27.10 11.04 -11.38
N LYS A 588 -27.10 9.71 -11.60
CA LYS A 588 -26.79 9.11 -12.92
C LYS A 588 -27.92 9.34 -13.94
N LYS A 589 -29.17 9.55 -13.50
CA LYS A 589 -30.32 9.72 -14.39
C LYS A 589 -30.43 11.14 -14.96
N GLU A 590 -29.92 12.15 -14.26
CA GLU A 590 -30.06 13.56 -14.65
C GLU A 590 -28.88 14.09 -15.50
N GLY A 591 -27.74 13.41 -15.48
CA GLY A 591 -26.49 13.85 -16.15
C GLY A 591 -26.46 13.78 -17.69
N GLY A 592 -27.60 13.56 -18.35
CA GLY A 592 -27.67 13.51 -19.82
C GLY A 592 -27.53 14.87 -20.53
N ALA A 593 -27.73 15.99 -19.83
CA ALA A 593 -27.57 17.32 -20.42
C ALA A 593 -27.49 18.40 -19.33
N LYS A 594 -26.28 18.80 -18.94
CA LYS A 594 -25.90 20.17 -18.53
C LYS A 594 -24.46 20.16 -18.03
N HIS A 595 -23.53 20.35 -18.96
CA HIS A 595 -22.18 20.74 -18.64
C HIS A 595 -22.25 22.17 -18.06
N VAL A 596 -22.12 22.30 -16.74
CA VAL A 596 -21.94 23.61 -16.10
C VAL A 596 -20.50 24.04 -16.43
N GLN A 597 -20.36 25.09 -17.24
CA GLN A 597 -19.07 25.70 -17.52
C GLN A 597 -18.46 26.22 -16.20
N SER A 598 -17.27 25.73 -15.84
CA SER A 598 -16.50 26.25 -14.72
C SER A 598 -15.78 27.52 -15.15
N SER A 599 -16.33 28.68 -14.77
CA SER A 599 -15.57 29.93 -14.76
C SER A 599 -14.60 29.90 -13.58
N VAL A 600 -13.32 29.62 -13.85
CA VAL A 600 -12.25 29.81 -12.87
C VAL A 600 -11.93 31.32 -12.80
N PRO A 601 -12.05 31.98 -11.63
CA PRO A 601 -11.65 33.37 -11.50
C PRO A 601 -10.12 33.47 -11.40
N THR A 602 -9.49 34.07 -12.40
CA THR A 602 -8.09 34.49 -12.37
C THR A 602 -7.98 35.80 -11.60
N ASN A 603 -7.81 35.73 -10.28
CA ASN A 603 -7.36 36.88 -9.49
C ASN A 603 -5.92 36.62 -9.01
N SER A 604 -4.96 37.18 -9.75
CA SER A 604 -3.60 37.41 -9.27
C SER A 604 -3.57 38.79 -8.60
N PRO A 605 -3.14 38.94 -7.33
CA PRO A 605 -2.83 40.25 -6.79
C PRO A 605 -1.43 40.67 -7.24
N GLY A 606 -1.32 41.92 -7.71
CA GLY A 606 -0.07 42.66 -7.84
C GLY A 606 0.39 43.25 -6.51
#